data_AF-A0A2A4CUG7-F1
#
_entry.id   AF-A0A2A4CUG7-F1
#
_cell.length_a   1.000
_cell.length_b   1.000
_cell.length_c   1.000
_cell.angle_alpha   90.00
_cell.angle_beta   90.00
_cell.angle_gamma   90.00
#
_symmetry.space_group_name_H-M   'P 1'
#
loop_
_entity.id
_entity.type
_entity.pdbx_description
1 polymer ?
#
loop_
_entity_poly.entity_id
_entity_poly.type
_entity_poly.pdbx_seq_one_letter_code
_entity_poly.pdbx_strand_id
1 'polypeptide(L)'
;MKQLDRLVTLRLPLDLLQQIEQQSRAAARSPSEMIRKALETGLCADSASAARPLHAALGEMIAEAGGWLTLQMRLRRAGYVLRLHEDDRLALHDWPGDHFVDWLDVLGFDYAALRLRYRAPFPGALPRKPPPCFKSKRVA
;
A
#
# COMPACT_ATOMS: atom_id res chain seq x y z
N MET A 1 16.14 21.93 7.48
CA MET A 1 15.24 21.08 6.66
C MET A 1 13.93 21.82 6.53
N LYS A 2 13.54 22.28 5.33
CA LYS A 2 12.31 23.06 5.12
C LYS A 2 11.12 22.09 5.22
N GLN A 3 10.32 22.22 6.28
CA GLN A 3 9.06 21.50 6.40
C GLN A 3 8.10 22.12 5.37
N LEU A 4 7.58 21.31 4.45
CA LEU A 4 6.57 21.73 3.48
C LEU A 4 5.21 21.67 4.17
N ASP A 5 4.87 22.71 4.93
CA ASP A 5 3.51 22.87 5.46
C ASP A 5 2.57 23.44 4.38
N ARG A 6 1.42 22.78 4.19
CA ARG A 6 0.32 23.25 3.34
C ARG A 6 -0.85 23.62 4.23
N LEU A 7 -1.36 24.85 4.07
CA LEU A 7 -2.56 25.28 4.80
C LEU A 7 -3.77 24.50 4.29
N VAL A 8 -4.51 23.89 5.21
CA VAL A 8 -5.76 23.18 4.94
C VAL A 8 -6.86 23.81 5.79
N THR A 9 -7.96 24.20 5.15
CA THR A 9 -9.16 24.68 5.85
C THR A 9 -10.15 23.54 5.98
N LEU A 10 -10.58 23.27 7.20
CA LEU A 10 -11.47 22.15 7.53
C LEU A 10 -12.55 22.63 8.50
N ARG A 11 -13.77 22.11 8.33
CA ARG A 11 -14.89 22.41 9.21
C ARG A 11 -14.97 21.34 10.28
N LEU A 12 -14.81 21.75 11.53
CA LEU A 12 -14.91 20.89 12.70
C LEU A 12 -16.21 21.21 13.45
N PRO A 13 -16.91 20.18 13.99
CA PRO A 13 -18.00 20.39 14.93
C PRO A 13 -17.56 21.25 16.12
N LEU A 14 -18.48 22.06 16.66
CA LEU A 14 -18.17 23.01 17.74
C LEU A 14 -17.64 22.30 18.99
N ASP A 15 -18.19 21.12 19.32
CA ASP A 15 -17.74 20.31 20.46
C ASP A 15 -16.27 19.89 20.35
N LEU A 16 -15.83 19.56 19.12
CA LEU A 16 -14.44 19.19 18.84
C LEU A 16 -13.51 20.40 18.99
N LEU A 17 -13.93 21.58 18.51
CA LEU A 17 -13.17 22.82 18.70
C LEU A 17 -12.99 23.14 20.19
N GLN A 18 -14.05 23.02 20.98
CA GLN A 18 -13.98 23.24 22.43
C GLN A 18 -13.03 22.24 23.13
N GLN A 19 -13.08 20.96 22.76
CA GLN A 19 -12.16 19.95 23.30
C GLN A 19 -10.70 20.25 22.94
N ILE A 20 -10.43 20.66 21.69
CA ILE A 20 -9.07 21.03 21.24
C ILE A 20 -8.55 22.22 22.05
N GLU A 21 -9.37 23.25 22.25
CA GLU A 21 -8.99 24.42 23.06
C GLU A 21 -8.72 24.04 24.53
N GLN A 22 -9.58 23.22 25.12
CA GLN A 22 -9.43 22.75 26.50
C GLN A 22 -8.10 21.99 26.66
N GLN A 23 -7.80 21.07 25.74
CA GLN A 23 -6.57 20.27 25.77
C GLN A 23 -5.32 21.10 25.45
N SER A 24 -5.42 22.06 24.53
CA SER A 24 -4.36 23.01 24.21
C SER A 24 -3.95 23.83 25.43
N ARG A 25 -4.93 24.34 26.21
CA ARG A 25 -4.66 25.06 27.46
C ARG A 25 -4.00 24.17 28.51
N ALA A 26 -4.52 22.95 28.71
CA ALA A 26 -3.97 22.01 29.68
C ALA A 26 -2.54 21.57 29.34
N ALA A 27 -2.21 21.45 28.05
CA ALA A 27 -0.90 21.02 27.57
C ALA A 27 0.10 22.16 27.31
N ALA A 28 -0.32 23.43 27.48
CA ALA A 28 0.44 24.63 27.13
C ALA A 28 0.98 24.62 25.68
N ARG A 29 0.20 24.08 24.74
CA ARG A 29 0.55 23.95 23.31
C ARG A 29 -0.41 24.75 22.45
N SER A 30 0.03 25.14 21.26
CA SER A 30 -0.89 25.79 20.30
C SER A 30 -1.99 24.81 19.83
N PRO A 31 -3.20 25.29 19.53
CA PRO A 31 -4.27 24.45 18.98
C PRO A 31 -3.84 23.72 17.70
N SER A 32 -3.07 24.39 16.83
CA SER A 32 -2.55 23.82 15.58
C SER A 32 -1.58 22.66 15.82
N GLU A 33 -0.72 22.75 16.83
CA GLU A 33 0.15 21.63 17.22
C GLU A 33 -0.65 20.47 17.82
N MET A 34 -1.69 20.79 18.60
CA MET A 34 -2.55 19.75 19.17
C MET A 34 -3.29 18.99 18.07
N ILE A 35 -3.83 19.69 17.08
CA ILE A 35 -4.48 19.10 15.91
C ILE A 35 -3.48 18.24 15.14
N ARG A 36 -2.27 18.75 14.87
CA ARG A 36 -1.24 17.99 14.13
C ARG A 36 -0.90 16.68 14.86
N LYS A 37 -0.65 16.74 16.17
CA LYS A 37 -0.31 15.55 16.95
C LYS A 37 -1.47 14.55 17.06
N ALA A 38 -2.70 15.04 17.21
CA ALA A 38 -3.89 14.20 17.23
C ALA A 38 -4.09 13.47 15.88
N LEU A 39 -3.89 14.18 14.76
CA LEU A 39 -3.91 13.58 13.42
C LEU A 39 -2.77 12.58 13.23
N GLU A 40 -1.54 12.91 13.63
CA GLU A 40 -0.39 11.98 13.56
C GLU A 40 -0.65 10.70 14.38
N THR A 41 -1.20 10.84 15.58
CA THR A 41 -1.49 9.71 16.47
C THR A 41 -2.62 8.85 15.91
N GLY A 42 -3.71 9.47 15.45
CA GLY A 42 -4.87 8.76 14.88
C GLY A 42 -4.50 8.02 13.59
N LEU A 43 -3.81 8.69 12.66
CA LEU A 43 -3.42 8.10 11.39
C LEU A 43 -2.35 7.01 11.55
N CYS A 44 -1.41 7.16 12.48
CA CYS A 44 -0.39 6.15 12.74
C CYS A 44 -0.99 4.93 13.47
N ALA A 45 -1.91 5.15 14.42
CA ALA A 45 -2.63 4.07 15.10
C ALA A 45 -3.49 3.24 14.13
N ASP A 46 -4.17 3.89 13.17
CA ASP A 46 -4.91 3.20 12.12
C ASP A 46 -3.99 2.40 11.20
N SER A 47 -2.82 2.91 10.81
CA SER A 47 -1.90 2.16 9.93
C SER A 47 -1.37 0.87 10.57
N ALA A 48 -1.06 0.88 11.88
CA ALA A 48 -0.53 -0.30 12.57
C ALA A 48 -1.61 -1.31 12.95
N SER A 49 -2.83 -0.83 13.29
CA SER A 49 -3.95 -1.69 13.65
C SER A 49 -4.65 -2.28 12.42
N ALA A 50 -4.74 -1.54 11.31
CA ALA A 50 -5.31 -2.02 10.04
C ALA A 50 -4.38 -2.97 9.27
N ALA A 51 -3.05 -2.88 9.46
CA ALA A 51 -2.09 -3.77 8.82
C ALA A 51 -2.21 -5.24 9.28
N ARG A 52 -2.55 -5.49 10.55
CA ARG A 52 -2.67 -6.84 11.11
C ARG A 52 -3.85 -7.66 10.53
N PRO A 53 -5.08 -7.13 10.41
CA PRO A 53 -6.16 -7.80 9.70
C PRO A 53 -5.90 -7.87 8.19
N LEU A 54 -5.25 -6.87 7.59
CA LEU A 54 -4.88 -6.91 6.17
C LEU A 54 -3.92 -8.05 5.86
N HIS A 55 -2.89 -8.26 6.69
CA HIS A 55 -1.90 -9.32 6.49
C HIS A 55 -2.52 -10.73 6.60
N ALA A 56 -3.39 -10.94 7.59
CA ALA A 56 -4.11 -12.21 7.76
C ALA A 56 -5.10 -12.46 6.61
N ALA A 57 -5.91 -11.45 6.27
CA ALA A 57 -6.86 -11.55 5.16
C ALA A 57 -6.17 -11.76 3.81
N LEU A 58 -5.03 -11.09 3.58
CA LEU A 58 -4.23 -11.26 2.38
C LEU A 58 -3.65 -12.67 2.30
N GLY A 59 -3.16 -13.20 3.42
CA GLY A 59 -2.68 -14.58 3.52
C GLY A 59 -3.75 -15.60 3.17
N GLU A 60 -4.97 -15.44 3.70
CA GLU A 60 -6.11 -16.30 3.37
C GLU A 60 -6.51 -16.17 1.89
N MET A 61 -6.57 -14.95 1.36
CA MET A 61 -6.87 -14.71 -0.06
C MET A 61 -5.84 -15.35 -1.00
N ILE A 62 -4.56 -15.31 -0.64
CA ILE A 62 -3.46 -15.96 -1.37
C ILE A 62 -3.53 -17.49 -1.22
N ALA A 63 -3.86 -17.99 -0.03
CA ALA A 63 -3.97 -19.43 0.22
C ALA A 63 -5.11 -20.05 -0.60
N GLU A 64 -6.26 -19.37 -0.66
CA GLU A 64 -7.45 -19.82 -1.38
C GLU A 64 -7.42 -19.52 -2.89
N ALA A 65 -6.61 -18.56 -3.34
CA ALA A 65 -6.48 -18.27 -4.75
C ALA A 65 -5.72 -19.40 -5.45
N GLY A 66 -6.32 -19.98 -6.49
CA GLY A 66 -5.66 -20.93 -7.39
C GLY A 66 -4.76 -20.29 -8.46
N GLY A 67 -4.72 -18.95 -8.52
CA GLY A 67 -3.99 -18.21 -9.55
C GLY A 67 -4.15 -16.70 -9.43
N TRP A 68 -3.36 -15.96 -10.21
CA TRP A 68 -3.33 -14.49 -10.19
C TRP A 68 -4.66 -13.81 -10.46
N LEU A 69 -5.45 -14.33 -11.41
CA LEU A 69 -6.75 -13.75 -11.76
C LEU A 69 -7.74 -13.86 -10.59
N THR A 70 -7.79 -15.03 -9.95
CA THR A 70 -8.65 -15.29 -8.78
C THR A 70 -8.23 -14.42 -7.60
N LEU A 71 -6.92 -14.26 -7.38
CA LEU A 71 -6.37 -13.36 -6.36
C LEU A 71 -6.80 -11.90 -6.61
N GLN A 72 -6.63 -11.40 -7.83
CA GLN A 72 -7.01 -10.05 -8.23
C GLN A 72 -8.53 -9.80 -8.09
N MET A 73 -9.36 -10.77 -8.46
CA MET A 73 -10.82 -10.67 -8.27
C MET A 73 -11.20 -10.57 -6.79
N ARG A 74 -10.58 -11.39 -5.93
CA ARG A 74 -10.83 -11.38 -4.48
C ARG A 74 -10.36 -10.08 -3.85
N LEU A 75 -9.16 -9.61 -4.21
CA LEU A 75 -8.63 -8.33 -3.76
C LEU A 75 -9.55 -7.17 -4.16
N ARG A 76 -10.04 -7.15 -5.40
CA ARG A 76 -10.98 -6.11 -5.86
C ARG A 76 -12.28 -6.08 -5.07
N ARG A 77 -12.79 -7.25 -4.66
CA ARG A 77 -13.97 -7.33 -3.78
C ARG A 77 -13.67 -6.82 -2.37
N ALA A 78 -12.41 -6.91 -1.94
CA ALA A 78 -11.93 -6.36 -0.68
C ALA A 78 -11.53 -4.87 -0.79
N GLY A 79 -11.62 -4.25 -1.97
CA GLY A 79 -11.22 -2.85 -2.18
C GLY A 79 -9.73 -2.65 -2.44
N TYR A 80 -9.01 -3.68 -2.89
CA TYR A 80 -7.58 -3.60 -3.19
C TYR A 80 -7.24 -4.14 -4.58
N VAL A 81 -6.08 -3.76 -5.12
CA VAL A 81 -5.54 -4.26 -6.38
C VAL A 81 -4.03 -4.41 -6.27
N LEU A 82 -3.47 -5.48 -6.83
CA LEU A 82 -2.01 -5.60 -6.94
C LEU A 82 -1.54 -4.96 -8.25
N ARG A 83 -0.40 -4.28 -8.22
CA ARG A 83 0.29 -3.75 -9.40
C ARG A 83 1.76 -4.17 -9.39
N LEU A 84 2.27 -4.47 -10.57
CA LEU A 84 3.68 -4.79 -10.78
C LEU A 84 4.45 -3.53 -11.15
N HIS A 85 5.56 -3.29 -10.45
CA HIS A 85 6.52 -2.23 -10.76
C HIS A 85 7.74 -2.79 -11.50
N GLU A 86 8.57 -1.90 -12.05
CA GLU A 86 9.70 -2.23 -12.93
C GLU A 86 10.75 -3.17 -12.30
N ASP A 87 10.82 -3.22 -10.97
CA ASP A 87 11.77 -4.04 -10.20
C ASP A 87 11.27 -5.47 -9.91
N ASP A 88 10.27 -5.97 -10.64
CA ASP A 88 9.58 -7.24 -10.31
C ASP A 88 8.95 -7.22 -8.91
N ARG A 89 8.65 -6.03 -8.38
CA ARG A 89 8.02 -5.87 -7.05
C ARG A 89 6.53 -5.64 -7.19
N LEU A 90 5.77 -6.33 -6.34
CA LEU A 90 4.32 -6.16 -6.27
C LEU A 90 3.97 -5.13 -5.20
N ALA A 91 3.16 -4.15 -5.59
CA ALA A 91 2.58 -3.16 -4.72
C ALA A 91 1.08 -3.42 -4.55
N LEU A 92 0.58 -3.26 -3.34
CA LEU A 92 -0.84 -3.22 -3.03
C LEU A 92 -1.33 -1.78 -3.17
N HIS A 93 -2.36 -1.60 -3.97
CA HIS A 93 -3.05 -0.34 -4.16
C HIS A 93 -4.49 -0.44 -3.68
N ASP A 94 -5.06 0.68 -3.24
CA ASP A 94 -6.48 0.85 -2.97
C ASP A 94 -7.28 0.79 -4.29
N TRP A 95 -8.47 0.22 -4.25
CA TRP A 95 -9.45 0.23 -5.33
C TRP A 95 -10.79 0.76 -4.81
N PRO A 96 -11.38 1.79 -5.45
CA PRO A 96 -11.09 2.30 -6.80
C PRO A 96 -10.09 3.48 -6.88
N GLY A 97 -9.54 3.94 -5.77
CA GLY A 97 -8.71 5.15 -5.71
C GLY A 97 -7.30 5.03 -6.31
N ASP A 98 -6.79 3.81 -6.49
CA ASP A 98 -5.45 3.48 -7.01
C ASP A 98 -4.27 4.04 -6.20
N HIS A 99 -4.51 4.41 -4.94
CA HIS A 99 -3.48 4.90 -4.03
C HIS A 99 -2.57 3.76 -3.60
N PHE A 100 -1.26 3.98 -3.61
CA PHE A 100 -0.29 3.04 -3.08
C PHE A 100 -0.53 2.85 -1.57
N VAL A 101 -0.77 1.61 -1.15
CA VAL A 101 -0.96 1.24 0.25
C VAL A 101 0.38 0.76 0.80
N ASP A 102 0.88 -0.35 0.27
CA ASP A 102 2.11 -0.96 0.76
C ASP A 102 2.75 -1.93 -0.24
N TRP A 103 4.01 -2.26 0.01
CA TRP A 103 4.70 -3.30 -0.76
C TRP A 103 4.31 -4.70 -0.28
N LEU A 104 4.13 -5.63 -1.22
CA LEU A 104 3.79 -7.01 -0.90
C LEU A 104 4.90 -7.70 -0.07
N ASP A 105 6.16 -7.35 -0.32
CA ASP A 105 7.32 -7.84 0.45
C ASP A 105 7.28 -7.37 1.92
N VAL A 106 6.80 -6.15 2.17
CA VAL A 106 6.64 -5.58 3.53
C VAL A 106 5.50 -6.29 4.26
N LEU A 107 4.50 -6.75 3.51
CA LEU A 107 3.43 -7.63 3.98
C LEU A 107 3.87 -9.10 4.06
N GLY A 108 5.17 -9.40 4.03
CA GLY A 108 5.70 -10.75 4.24
C GLY A 108 5.45 -11.74 3.09
N PHE A 109 4.98 -11.26 1.94
CA PHE A 109 4.70 -12.09 0.76
C PHE A 109 5.69 -11.78 -0.36
N ASP A 110 6.52 -12.76 -0.69
CA ASP A 110 7.53 -12.63 -1.74
C ASP A 110 6.95 -12.94 -3.13
N TYR A 111 7.25 -12.08 -4.11
CA TYR A 111 6.77 -12.25 -5.49
C TYR A 111 7.33 -13.53 -6.14
N ALA A 112 8.58 -13.90 -5.90
CA ALA A 112 9.16 -15.10 -6.48
C ALA A 112 8.48 -16.37 -5.93
N ALA A 113 8.15 -16.40 -4.63
CA ALA A 113 7.37 -17.46 -4.02
C ALA A 113 5.96 -17.58 -4.64
N LEU A 114 5.27 -16.46 -4.87
CA LEU A 114 3.95 -16.44 -5.52
C LEU A 114 4.02 -16.87 -6.99
N ARG A 115 5.07 -16.46 -7.72
CA ARG A 115 5.32 -16.87 -9.10
C ARG A 115 5.57 -18.38 -9.20
N LEU A 116 6.30 -18.96 -8.25
CA LEU A 116 6.51 -20.42 -8.16
C LEU A 116 5.19 -21.14 -7.84
N ARG A 117 4.39 -20.61 -6.90
CA ARG A 117 3.09 -21.18 -6.51
C ARG A 117 2.10 -21.20 -7.67
N TYR A 118 1.93 -20.08 -8.36
CA TYR A 118 0.98 -19.93 -9.45
C TYR A 118 1.53 -20.39 -10.81
N ARG A 119 2.81 -20.78 -10.87
CA ARG A 119 3.51 -21.24 -12.09
C ARG A 119 3.38 -20.28 -13.28
N ALA A 120 3.13 -19.00 -13.01
CA ALA A 120 2.88 -17.98 -14.01
C ALA A 120 3.46 -16.64 -13.54
N PRO A 121 3.99 -15.80 -14.43
CA PRO A 121 4.31 -14.42 -14.09
C PRO A 121 3.03 -13.62 -13.79
N PHE A 122 3.18 -12.51 -13.07
CA PHE A 122 2.06 -11.63 -12.80
C PHE A 122 1.42 -11.11 -14.12
N PRO A 123 0.09 -11.05 -14.23
CA PRO A 123 -0.59 -10.54 -15.42
C PRO A 123 -0.24 -9.06 -15.64
N GLY A 124 0.42 -8.77 -16.76
CA GLY A 124 0.96 -7.42 -17.06
C GLY A 124 2.47 -7.30 -16.85
N ALA A 125 3.13 -8.35 -16.35
CA ALA A 125 4.58 -8.46 -16.48
C ALA A 125 4.95 -8.44 -17.96
N LEU A 126 5.59 -7.37 -18.43
CA LEU A 126 6.14 -7.34 -19.77
C LEU A 126 7.11 -8.51 -19.89
N PRO A 127 7.00 -9.35 -20.94
CA PRO A 127 7.96 -10.41 -21.15
C PRO A 127 9.34 -9.77 -21.26
N ARG A 128 10.24 -10.11 -20.33
CA ARG A 128 11.65 -9.74 -20.44
C ARG A 128 12.11 -10.14 -21.84
N LYS A 129 12.56 -9.14 -22.62
CA LYS A 129 13.08 -9.36 -23.96
C LYS A 129 14.07 -10.53 -23.89
N PRO A 130 13.87 -11.61 -24.67
CA PRO A 130 14.79 -12.74 -24.62
C PRO A 130 16.20 -12.25 -24.94
N PRO A 131 17.24 -12.83 -24.28
CA PRO A 131 18.63 -12.45 -24.55
C PRO A 131 18.89 -12.57 -26.06
N PRO A 132 19.67 -11.66 -26.66
CA PRO A 132 19.95 -11.72 -28.09
C PRO A 132 20.57 -13.08 -28.41
N CYS A 133 19.89 -13.86 -29.25
CA CYS A 133 20.44 -15.09 -29.77
C CYS A 133 21.73 -14.77 -30.53
N PHE A 134 22.86 -15.27 -30.02
CA PHE A 134 24.15 -15.17 -30.68
C PHE A 134 24.05 -15.85 -32.04
N LYS A 135 23.96 -15.05 -33.12
CA LYS A 135 24.03 -15.56 -34.49
C LYS A 135 25.47 -16.04 -34.71
N SER A 136 25.68 -17.35 -34.62
CA SER A 136 26.96 -17.97 -34.98
C SER A 136 27.20 -17.74 -36.47
N LYS A 137 28.17 -16.88 -36.77
CA LYS A 137 28.63 -16.59 -38.13
C LYS A 137 29.43 -17.79 -38.61
N ARG A 138 28.82 -18.69 -39.40
CA ARG A 138 29.59 -19.70 -40.12
C ARG A 138 30.51 -18.98 -41.11
N VAL A 139 31.81 -19.10 -40.88
CA VAL A 139 32.86 -18.71 -41.83
C VAL A 139 32.93 -19.83 -42.87
N ALA A 140 32.77 -19.47 -44.13
CA ALA A 140 33.01 -20.32 -45.30
C ALA A 140 34.48 -20.18 -45.74
#